data_AF-A0A3B0U2L5-F1
#
_entry.id   AF-A0A3B0U2L5-F1
#
_cell.length_a   1.000
_cell.length_b   1.000
_cell.length_c   1.000
_cell.angle_alpha   90.00
_cell.angle_beta   90.00
_cell.angle_gamma   90.00
#
_symmetry.space_group_name_H-M   'P 1'
#
loop_
_entity.id
_entity.type
_entity.pdbx_description
1 polymer ?
#
loop_
_entity_poly.entity_id
_entity_poly.type
_entity_poly.pdbx_seq_one_letter_code
_entity_poly.pdbx_strand_id
1 'polypeptide(L)' 'MMEILQIFMSESFWVASLRIATPLIFGVLGALLCERAGVLNLGIEGIFVVGAMTGWLVVWMGSPLWFGL' A
#
# COMPACT_ATOMS: atom_id res chain seq x y z
N MET A 1 -12.39 -17.43 20.71
CA MET A 1 -11.85 -16.26 21.44
C MET A 1 -10.32 -16.28 21.52
N MET A 2 -9.70 -17.39 21.94
CA MET A 2 -8.22 -17.52 22.00
C MET A 2 -7.53 -17.28 20.65
N GLU A 3 -8.06 -17.85 19.56
CA GLU A 3 -7.51 -17.72 18.20
C GLU A 3 -7.33 -16.27 17.74
N ILE A 4 -8.33 -15.41 17.98
CA ILE A 4 -8.28 -13.99 17.61
C ILE A 4 -7.18 -13.25 18.40
N LEU A 5 -7.09 -13.54 19.70
CA LEU A 5 -6.03 -12.99 20.55
C LEU A 5 -4.64 -13.43 20.08
N GLN A 6 -4.48 -14.66 19.59
CA GLN A 6 -3.22 -15.16 19.04
C GLN A 6 -2.83 -14.44 17.74
N ILE A 7 -3.79 -14.13 16.86
CA ILE A 7 -3.52 -13.36 15.63
C ILE A 7 -2.96 -11.97 15.98
N PHE A 8 -3.61 -11.26 16.90
CA PHE A 8 -3.17 -9.92 17.32
C PHE A 8 -1.83 -9.93 18.07
N MET A 9 -1.49 -11.02 18.75
CA MET A 9 -0.19 -11.18 19.40
C MET A 9 0.90 -11.68 18.45
N SER A 10 0.58 -12.02 17.20
CA SER A 10 1.57 -12.49 16.23
C SER A 10 2.36 -11.34 15.62
N GLU A 11 3.68 -11.50 15.53
CA GLU A 11 4.57 -10.53 14.89
C GLU A 11 4.24 -10.37 13.40
N SER A 12 3.98 -11.50 12.72
CA SER A 12 3.65 -11.55 11.29
C SER A 12 2.46 -10.67 10.92
N PHE A 13 1.44 -10.61 11.78
CA PHE A 13 0.26 -9.76 11.58
C PHE A 13 0.63 -8.28 11.51
N TRP A 14 1.43 -7.80 12.46
CA TRP A 14 1.82 -6.39 12.52
C TRP A 14 2.80 -6.02 11.42
N VAL A 15 3.75 -6.90 11.09
CA VAL A 15 4.68 -6.71 9.98
C VAL A 15 3.92 -6.57 8.65
N ALA A 16 2.99 -7.49 8.38
CA ALA A 16 2.17 -7.43 7.17
C ALA A 16 1.27 -6.19 7.16
N SER A 17 0.64 -5.86 8.29
CA SER A 17 -0.24 -4.69 8.42
C SER A 17 0.51 -3.40 8.12
N LEU A 18 1.69 -3.19 8.71
CA LEU A 18 2.51 -2.01 8.44
C LEU A 18 2.93 -1.94 6.97
N ARG A 19 3.40 -3.06 6.40
CA ARG A 19 3.87 -3.11 5.02
C ARG A 19 2.78 -2.74 4.00
N ILE A 20 1.53 -3.13 4.25
CA ILE A 20 0.39 -2.80 3.38
C ILE A 20 -0.16 -1.40 3.68
N ALA A 21 -0.22 -1.00 4.95
CA ALA A 21 -0.81 0.28 5.35
C ALA A 21 0.06 1.48 4.94
N THR A 22 1.40 1.37 5.01
CA THR A 22 2.31 2.48 4.70
C THR A 22 2.10 3.10 3.30
N PRO A 23 2.11 2.35 2.18
CA PRO A 23 1.87 2.93 0.86
C PRO A 23 0.46 3.50 0.70
N LEU A 24 -0.57 2.90 1.34
CA LEU A 24 -1.93 3.41 1.32
C LEU A 24 -2.05 4.78 2.01
N ILE A 25 -1.40 4.95 3.16
CA ILE A 25 -1.38 6.23 3.89
C ILE A 25 -0.82 7.33 3.00
N PHE A 26 0.27 7.07 2.26
CA PHE A 26 0.87 8.07 1.39
C PHE A 26 -0.07 8.53 0.27
N GLY A 27 -0.78 7.63 -0.39
CA GLY A 27 -1.71 8.07 -1.45
C GLY A 27 -2.97 8.74 -0.90
N VAL A 28 -3.48 8.34 0.27
CA VAL A 28 -4.60 9.08 0.92
C VAL A 28 -4.16 10.47 1.36
N LEU A 29 -2.95 10.63 1.88
CA LEU A 29 -2.38 11.96 2.17
C LEU A 29 -2.27 12.82 0.90
N GLY A 30 -1.84 12.22 -0.21
CA GLY A 30 -1.83 12.87 -1.52
C GLY A 30 -3.22 13.32 -1.97
N ALA A 31 -4.23 12.46 -1.81
CA ALA A 31 -5.62 12.80 -2.12
C ALA A 31 -6.12 13.99 -1.28
N LEU A 32 -5.87 13.95 0.04
CA LEU A 32 -6.25 15.01 0.95
C LEU A 32 -5.60 16.35 0.57
N LEU A 33 -4.32 16.33 0.20
CA LEU A 33 -3.62 17.54 -0.27
C LEU A 33 -4.25 18.09 -1.56
N CYS A 34 -4.56 17.22 -2.53
CA CYS A 34 -5.23 17.61 -3.78
C CYS A 34 -6.61 18.22 -3.51
N GLU A 35 -7.41 17.60 -2.65
CA GLU A 35 -8.71 18.13 -2.22
C GLU A 35 -8.57 19.51 -1.58
N ARG A 36 -7.57 19.70 -0.70
CA ARG A 36 -7.29 21.01 -0.06
C ARG A 36 -6.80 22.06 -1.06
N ALA A 37 -6.16 21.65 -2.15
CA ALA A 37 -5.77 22.52 -3.25
C ALA A 37 -6.92 22.83 -4.24
N GLY A 38 -8.12 22.26 -4.01
CA GLY A 38 -9.29 22.46 -4.87
C GLY A 38 -9.29 21.59 -6.14
N VAL A 39 -8.40 20.58 -6.22
CA VAL A 39 -8.31 19.66 -7.35
C VAL A 39 -8.66 18.26 -6.87
N LEU A 40 -9.85 17.76 -7.20
CA LEU A 40 -10.25 16.41 -6.82
C LEU A 40 -9.64 15.39 -7.81
N ASN A 41 -8.80 14.49 -7.29
CA ASN A 41 -8.24 13.40 -8.10
C ASN A 41 -9.09 12.13 -8.00
N LEU A 42 -10.11 12.02 -8.86
CA LEU A 42 -10.98 10.84 -8.96
C LEU A 42 -10.26 9.60 -9.50
N GLY A 43 -9.12 9.77 -10.17
CA GLY A 43 -8.35 8.66 -10.77
C GLY A 43 -7.37 7.99 -9.81
N ILE A 44 -7.34 8.37 -8.54
CA ILE A 44 -6.31 7.93 -7.61
C ILE A 44 -6.28 6.40 -7.40
N GLU A 45 -7.45 5.75 -7.39
CA GLU A 45 -7.54 4.29 -7.31
C GLU A 45 -6.79 3.61 -8.48
N GLY A 46 -6.91 4.17 -9.69
CA GLY A 46 -6.18 3.69 -10.86
C GLY A 46 -4.67 3.87 -10.74
N ILE A 47 -4.22 4.99 -10.15
CA ILE A 47 -2.80 5.25 -9.89
C ILE A 47 -2.23 4.20 -8.93
N PHE A 48 -2.97 3.84 -7.88
CA PHE A 48 -2.59 2.76 -6.96
C PHE A 48 -2.48 1.40 -7.65
N VAL A 49 -3.48 1.04 -8.46
CA VAL A 49 -3.49 -0.25 -9.17
C VAL A 49 -2.34 -0.35 -10.16
N VAL A 50 -2.09 0.71 -10.94
CA VAL A 50 -0.97 0.77 -11.88
C VAL A 50 0.36 0.69 -11.14
N GLY A 51 0.53 1.38 -10.03
CA GLY A 51 1.73 1.31 -9.20
C GLY A 51 2.00 -0.11 -8.69
N ALA A 52 0.99 -0.77 -8.11
CA ALA A 52 1.10 -2.14 -7.62
C ALA A 52 1.43 -3.13 -8.75
N MET A 53 0.78 -3.00 -9.90
CA MET A 53 1.03 -3.86 -11.07
C MET A 53 2.43 -3.65 -11.63
N THR A 54 2.90 -2.41 -11.67
CA THR A 54 4.24 -2.07 -12.16
C THR A 54 5.33 -2.63 -11.25
N GLY A 55 5.19 -2.46 -9.93
CA GLY A 55 6.13 -3.04 -8.96
C GLY A 55 6.22 -4.56 -9.06
N TRP A 56 5.07 -5.23 -9.18
CA TRP A 56 5.03 -6.67 -9.42
C TRP A 56 5.72 -7.07 -10.73
N LEU A 57 5.42 -6.37 -11.84
CA LEU A 57 5.98 -6.66 -13.16
C LEU A 57 7.51 -6.50 -13.18
N VAL A 58 8.04 -5.48 -12.52
CA VAL A 58 9.49 -5.21 -12.43
C VAL A 58 10.22 -6.35 -11.73
N VAL A 59 9.67 -6.85 -10.61
CA VAL A 59 10.23 -8.02 -9.92
C VAL A 59 10.07 -9.29 -10.76
N TRP A 60 8.93 -9.47 -11.42
CA TRP A 60 8.69 -10.59 -12.31
C TRP A 60 9.69 -10.65 -13.48
N MET A 61 10.13 -9.49 -13.98
CA MET A 61 11.17 -9.37 -15.01
C MET A 61 12.61 -9.65 -14.50
N GLY A 62 12.77 -9.98 -13.21
CA GLY A 62 14.06 -10.36 -12.63
C GLY A 62 14.79 -9.25 -11.86
N SER A 63 14.13 -8.10 -11.63
CA SER A 63 14.68 -7.04 -10.79
C SER A 63 14.71 -7.44 -9.31
N PRO A 64 15.65 -6.91 -8.50
CA PRO A 64 15.64 -7.10 -7.04
C PRO A 64 14.30 -6.74 -6.40
N LEU A 65 13.95 -7.44 -5.31
CA LEU A 65 12.68 -7.28 -4.58
C LEU A 65 12.42 -5.84 -4.11
N TRP A 66 13.48 -5.06 -3.90
CA TRP A 66 13.44 -3.65 -3.54
C TRP A 66 12.74 -2.78 -4.57
N PHE A 67 12.78 -3.15 -5.85
CA PHE A 67 12.12 -2.39 -6.92
C PHE A 67 10.64 -2.75 -7.12
N GLY A 68 10.13 -3.76 -6.39
CA GLY A 68 8.71 -4.11 -6.40
C GLY A 68 7.92 -3.58 -5.21
N LEU A 69 8.59 -2.84 -4.32
CA LEU A 69 7.98 -2.05 -3.24
C LEU A 69 7.76 -0.62 -3.71
#